data_AF-A0A450VKL2-F1
#
_entry.id   AF-A0A450VKL2-F1
#
_cell.length_a   1.000
_cell.length_b   1.000
_cell.length_c   1.000
_cell.angle_alpha   90.00
_cell.angle_beta   90.00
_cell.angle_gamma   90.00
#
_symmetry.space_group_name_H-M   'P 1'
#
loop_
_entity.id
_entity.type
_entity.pdbx_description
1 polymer ?
#
loop_
_entity_poly.entity_id
_entity_poly.type
_entity_poly.pdbx_seq_one_letter_code
_entity_poly.pdbx_strand_id
1 'polypeptide(L)'
;MKDRTSAGNWASLGFLSSYLRYRPAMEPEAFSVCPILLTQPAADSWTPLVLSEIFLRRVRQVATKVVMLENAGHYPMEEPGLTQMMEAIDSFIKANMMG
;
A
#
# COMPACT_ATOMS: atom_id res chain seq x y z
N MET A 1 10.93 -1.33 -31.88
CA MET A 1 10.53 -1.27 -30.46
C MET A 1 9.93 0.11 -30.22
N LYS A 2 8.60 0.27 -30.34
CA LYS A 2 7.90 1.57 -30.26
C LYS A 2 6.56 1.40 -29.54
N ASP A 3 6.59 0.81 -28.37
CA ASP A 3 5.49 0.94 -27.42
C ASP A 3 5.88 2.02 -26.42
N ARG A 4 5.09 3.09 -26.35
CA ARG A 4 5.36 4.28 -25.52
C ARG A 4 4.92 4.10 -24.07
N THR A 5 4.12 3.08 -23.77
CA THR A 5 3.48 2.90 -22.46
C THR A 5 3.96 1.66 -21.72
N SER A 6 4.37 0.60 -22.44
CA SER A 6 4.83 -0.63 -21.80
C SER A 6 6.17 -1.13 -22.34
N ALA A 7 6.93 -0.29 -23.07
CA ALA A 7 8.28 -0.59 -23.55
C ALA A 7 8.45 -1.96 -24.26
N GLY A 8 7.37 -2.53 -24.82
CA GLY A 8 7.39 -3.85 -25.45
C GLY A 8 7.37 -5.02 -24.46
N ASN A 9 6.91 -4.80 -23.23
CA ASN A 9 6.83 -5.82 -22.18
C ASN A 9 5.84 -6.93 -22.54
N TRP A 10 6.24 -8.18 -22.36
CA TRP A 10 5.42 -9.37 -22.63
C TRP A 10 5.03 -10.02 -21.31
N ALA A 11 3.72 -10.13 -21.06
CA ALA A 11 3.18 -10.95 -19.98
C ALA A 11 2.55 -12.22 -20.57
N SER A 12 2.72 -13.36 -19.91
CA SER A 12 2.07 -14.59 -20.38
C SER A 12 0.56 -14.50 -20.14
N LEU A 13 -0.24 -15.06 -21.07
CA LEU A 13 -1.68 -15.12 -20.89
C LEU A 13 -2.06 -15.92 -19.64
N GLY A 14 -1.26 -16.93 -19.29
CA GLY A 14 -1.40 -17.69 -18.05
C GLY A 14 -1.24 -16.82 -16.80
N PHE A 15 -0.25 -15.93 -16.78
CA PHE A 15 -0.04 -14.96 -15.69
C PHE A 15 -1.21 -13.97 -15.59
N LEU A 16 -1.67 -13.40 -16.70
CA LEU A 16 -2.82 -12.49 -16.68
C LEU A 16 -4.09 -13.19 -16.19
N SER A 17 -4.30 -14.44 -16.62
CA SER A 17 -5.45 -15.24 -16.17
C SER A 17 -5.39 -15.58 -14.69
N SER A 18 -4.20 -15.83 -14.11
CA SER A 18 -4.09 -16.11 -12.68
C SER A 18 -4.26 -14.83 -11.85
N TYR A 19 -3.69 -13.72 -12.30
CA TYR A 19 -3.83 -12.41 -11.67
C TYR A 19 -5.30 -11.97 -11.60
N LEU A 20 -6.03 -12.05 -12.72
CA LEU A 20 -7.43 -11.64 -12.79
C LEU A 20 -8.39 -12.55 -12.01
N ARG A 21 -7.96 -13.76 -11.65
CA ARG A 21 -8.77 -14.73 -10.88
C ARG A 21 -8.28 -14.92 -9.45
N TYR A 22 -7.33 -14.10 -9.01
CA TYR A 22 -6.82 -14.15 -7.65
C TYR A 22 -7.97 -13.96 -6.65
N ARG A 23 -7.99 -14.83 -5.64
CA ARG A 23 -8.89 -14.71 -4.48
C ARG A 23 -8.04 -14.59 -3.24
N PRO A 24 -8.21 -13.54 -2.42
CA PRO A 24 -7.48 -13.43 -1.18
C PRO A 24 -7.89 -14.56 -0.23
N ALA A 25 -6.96 -15.02 0.62
CA ALA A 25 -7.25 -16.04 1.61
C ALA A 25 -8.29 -15.55 2.65
N MET A 26 -8.37 -14.24 2.85
CA MET A 26 -9.31 -13.58 3.75
C MET A 26 -9.77 -12.27 3.10
N GLU A 27 -11.09 -12.06 3.05
CA GLU A 27 -11.63 -10.78 2.59
C GLU A 27 -11.36 -9.68 3.62
N PRO A 28 -11.16 -8.41 3.19
CA PRO A 28 -10.88 -7.29 4.09
C PRO A 28 -11.91 -7.14 5.22
N GLU A 29 -13.19 -7.39 4.94
CA GLU A 29 -14.28 -7.31 5.93
C GLU A 29 -14.14 -8.32 7.07
N ALA A 30 -13.46 -9.45 6.81
CA ALA A 30 -13.19 -10.51 7.77
C ALA A 30 -11.82 -10.39 8.44
N PHE A 31 -10.98 -9.44 8.02
CA PHE A 31 -9.63 -9.29 8.56
C PHE A 31 -9.63 -8.74 9.98
N SER A 32 -9.31 -9.62 10.94
CA SER A 32 -9.34 -9.35 12.39
C SER A 32 -8.01 -9.65 13.10
N VAL A 33 -6.90 -9.76 12.36
CA VAL A 33 -5.64 -10.31 12.90
C VAL A 33 -4.83 -9.25 13.64
N CYS A 34 -4.63 -8.07 13.05
CA CYS A 34 -3.83 -7.01 13.64
C CYS A 34 -4.22 -5.62 13.07
N PRO A 35 -3.88 -4.52 13.76
CA PRO A 35 -4.02 -3.18 13.21
C PRO A 35 -3.19 -2.98 11.94
N ILE A 36 -3.60 -2.04 11.09
CA ILE A 36 -2.94 -1.72 9.82
C ILE A 36 -2.42 -0.28 9.81
N LEU A 37 -1.17 -0.10 9.36
CA LEU A 37 -0.60 1.20 9.01
C LEU A 37 -0.39 1.27 7.49
N LEU A 38 -0.85 2.36 6.87
CA LEU A 38 -0.51 2.74 5.50
C LEU A 38 0.33 4.03 5.54
N THR A 39 1.56 3.96 5.06
CA THR A 39 2.37 5.15 4.77
C THR A 39 2.29 5.47 3.28
N GLN A 40 1.67 6.60 2.93
CA GLN A 40 1.40 7.00 1.56
C GLN A 40 2.32 8.17 1.17
N PRO A 41 3.22 8.00 0.18
CA PRO A 41 3.98 9.13 -0.34
C PRO A 41 3.06 10.13 -1.05
N ALA A 42 3.19 11.41 -0.71
CA ALA A 42 2.33 12.48 -1.22
C ALA A 42 2.64 12.85 -2.68
N ALA A 43 3.84 12.53 -3.19
CA ALA A 43 4.24 12.75 -4.58
C ALA A 43 4.27 11.44 -5.39
N ASP A 44 3.64 10.37 -4.90
CA ASP A 44 3.52 9.11 -5.64
C ASP A 44 2.54 9.27 -6.82
N SER A 45 3.06 9.15 -8.03
CA SER A 45 2.29 9.16 -9.28
C SER A 45 1.96 7.76 -9.83
N TRP A 46 2.48 6.71 -9.18
CA TRP A 46 2.36 5.32 -9.60
C TRP A 46 1.22 4.62 -8.89
N THR A 47 1.10 4.82 -7.57
CA THR A 47 0.03 4.23 -6.75
C THR A 47 -0.77 5.31 -6.00
N PRO A 48 -1.85 5.83 -6.61
CA PRO A 48 -2.69 6.84 -5.99
C PRO A 48 -3.37 6.33 -4.70
N LEU A 49 -3.40 7.19 -3.67
CA LEU A 49 -4.02 6.92 -2.37
C LEU A 49 -5.43 6.32 -2.47
N VAL A 50 -6.24 6.82 -3.41
CA VAL A 50 -7.64 6.39 -3.57
C VAL A 50 -7.79 4.88 -3.75
N LEU A 51 -6.80 4.21 -4.37
CA LEU A 51 -6.82 2.75 -4.53
C LEU A 51 -6.69 2.05 -3.17
N SER A 52 -5.79 2.53 -2.32
CA SER A 52 -5.62 2.04 -0.96
C SER A 52 -6.84 2.34 -0.09
N GLU A 53 -7.46 3.52 -0.24
CA GLU A 53 -8.68 3.88 0.50
C GLU A 53 -9.88 2.99 0.15
N ILE A 54 -10.04 2.59 -1.13
CA ILE A 54 -11.08 1.64 -1.54
C ILE A 54 -10.92 0.34 -0.76
N PHE A 55 -9.70 -0.15 -0.59
CA PHE A 55 -9.41 -1.35 0.18
C PHE A 55 -9.61 -1.14 1.69
N LEU A 56 -9.00 -0.09 2.27
CA LEU A 56 -9.03 0.16 3.71
C LEU A 56 -10.45 0.41 4.24
N ARG A 57 -11.35 1.03 3.45
CA ARG A 57 -12.78 1.20 3.82
C ARG A 57 -13.52 -0.12 4.02
N ARG A 58 -13.01 -1.22 3.46
CA ARG A 58 -13.57 -2.56 3.63
C ARG A 58 -13.05 -3.25 4.89
N VAL A 59 -11.93 -2.80 5.46
CA VAL A 59 -11.40 -3.34 6.73
C VAL A 59 -12.23 -2.81 7.88
N ARG A 60 -12.92 -3.70 8.60
CA ARG A 60 -13.90 -3.32 9.64
C ARG A 60 -13.57 -3.80 11.04
N GLN A 61 -12.73 -4.83 11.18
CA GLN A 61 -12.50 -5.49 12.48
C GLN A 61 -11.27 -4.97 13.22
N VAL A 62 -10.41 -4.19 12.56
CA VAL A 62 -9.15 -3.70 13.12
C VAL A 62 -8.98 -2.21 12.85
N ALA A 63 -8.19 -1.56 13.69
CA ALA A 63 -7.84 -0.17 13.49
C ALA A 63 -6.94 -0.01 12.25
N THR A 64 -7.23 1.02 11.44
CA THR A 64 -6.41 1.41 10.30
C THR A 64 -5.90 2.84 10.51
N LYS A 65 -4.62 3.09 10.26
CA LYS A 65 -4.01 4.42 10.28
C LYS A 65 -3.38 4.72 8.92
N VAL A 66 -3.63 5.91 8.39
CA VAL A 66 -2.97 6.43 7.19
C VAL A 66 -2.06 7.59 7.60
N VAL A 67 -0.82 7.58 7.11
CA VAL A 67 0.16 8.65 7.30
C VAL A 67 0.64 9.09 5.92
N MET A 68 0.44 10.36 5.60
CA MET A 68 0.98 10.96 4.39
C MET A 68 2.46 11.31 4.61
N LEU A 69 3.31 10.95 3.65
CA LEU A 69 4.73 11.28 3.64
C LEU A 69 4.96 12.45 2.69
N GLU A 70 5.37 13.59 3.22
CA GLU A 70 5.62 14.80 2.46
C GLU A 70 6.87 14.66 1.59
N ASN A 71 6.86 15.29 0.41
CA ASN A 71 7.96 15.31 -0.55
C ASN A 71 8.50 13.93 -0.99
N ALA A 72 7.76 12.85 -0.72
CA ALA A 72 8.19 11.49 -1.03
C ALA A 72 7.54 10.97 -2.32
N GLY A 73 8.37 10.41 -3.20
CA GLY A 73 7.92 9.66 -4.38
C GLY A 73 7.55 8.21 -4.05
N HIS A 74 7.28 7.40 -5.07
CA HIS A 74 6.92 5.98 -4.90
C HIS A 74 7.96 5.19 -4.08
N TYR A 75 9.23 5.56 -4.21
CA TYR A 75 10.31 5.12 -3.34
C TYR A 75 10.61 6.24 -2.36
N PRO A 76 10.04 6.23 -1.14
CA PRO A 76 10.03 7.37 -0.22
C PRO A 76 11.39 7.56 0.46
N MET A 77 12.39 7.99 -0.30
CA MET A 77 13.77 8.19 0.16
C MET A 77 14.07 9.67 0.42
N GLU A 78 13.22 10.58 -0.06
CA GLU A 78 13.35 12.01 0.12
C GLU A 78 12.92 12.45 1.53
N GLU A 79 13.61 13.44 2.08
CA GLU A 79 13.18 14.11 3.31
C GLU A 79 12.11 15.17 3.02
N PRO A 80 11.16 15.39 3.95
CA PRO A 80 11.05 14.77 5.28
C PRO A 80 10.36 13.39 5.27
N GLY A 81 9.89 12.90 4.12
CA GLY A 81 9.07 11.70 4.01
C GLY A 81 9.75 10.42 4.52
N LEU A 82 11.07 10.28 4.34
CA LEU A 82 11.83 9.16 4.91
C LEU A 82 11.76 9.16 6.43
N THR A 83 12.07 10.29 7.07
CA THR A 83 11.98 10.42 8.54
C THR A 83 10.55 10.18 9.03
N GLN A 84 9.54 10.78 8.38
CA GLN A 84 8.14 10.58 8.72
C GLN A 84 7.71 9.10 8.64
N MET A 85 8.19 8.36 7.64
CA MET A 85 7.92 6.94 7.49
C MET A 85 8.52 6.14 8.66
N MET A 86 9.80 6.40 8.98
CA MET A 86 10.49 5.72 10.07
C MET A 86 9.80 5.96 11.42
N GLU A 87 9.45 7.21 11.72
CA GLU A 87 8.74 7.59 12.95
C GLU A 87 7.34 6.99 13.03
N ALA A 88 6.60 6.97 11.92
CA ALA A 88 5.28 6.38 11.85
C ALA A 88 5.31 4.87 12.13
N ILE A 89 6.28 4.16 11.55
CA ILE A 89 6.47 2.71 11.75
C ILE A 89 6.85 2.42 13.21
N ASP A 90 7.87 3.10 13.74
CA ASP A 90 8.34 2.88 15.11
C ASP A 90 7.23 3.18 16.14
N SER A 91 6.53 4.30 15.99
CA SER A 91 5.41 4.67 16.86
C SER A 91 4.27 3.64 16.78
N PHE A 92 3.96 3.16 15.57
CA PHE A 92 2.90 2.17 15.38
C PHE A 92 3.24 0.83 16.02
N ILE A 93 4.49 0.37 15.88
CA ILE A 93 4.95 -0.86 16.52
C ILE A 93 4.90 -0.72 18.04
N LYS A 94 5.46 0.36 18.61
CA LYS A 94 5.46 0.62 20.06
C LYS A 94 4.05 0.65 20.65
N ALA A 95 3.10 1.26 19.93
CA ALA A 95 1.71 1.34 20.38
C ALA A 95 0.98 -0.01 20.37
N ASN A 96 1.45 -1.00 19.59
CA ASN A 96 0.77 -2.28 19.39
C ASN A 96 1.56 -3.50 19.86
N MET A 97 2.78 -3.32 20.42
CA MET A 97 3.61 -4.38 21.00
C MET A 97 3.21 -4.78 22.44
N MET A 98 2.28 -4.08 23.08
CA MET A 98 1.79 -4.36 24.44
C MET A 98 0.39 -4.99 24.45
N GLY A 99 0.12 -5.90 23.50
CA GLY A 99 -1.07 -6.74 23.45
C GLY A 99 -0.79 -8.16 23.93
#